data_AF-A0A7V3D4L5-F1
#
_entry.id   AF-A0A7V3D4L5-F1
#
_cell.length_a   1.000
_cell.length_b   1.000
_cell.length_c   1.000
_cell.angle_alpha   90.00
_cell.angle_beta   90.00
_cell.angle_gamma   90.00
#
_symmetry.space_group_name_H-M   'P 1'
#
loop_
_entity.id
_entity.type
_entity.pdbx_description
1 polymer ?
#
loop_
_entity_poly.entity_id
_entity_poly.type
_entity_poly.pdbx_seq_one_letter_code
_entity_poly.pdbx_strand_id
1 'polypeptide(L)'
;MNRLTGDGRKTAAAGPLAAEELRKMDAYWRALNYLAVGQIYLLDNPLLKEPLQREHIKPRLLGHWGTSPGLNMLCVHLNRVIRRDDLNMIYVIGPGHGGPSLVAHAYLEGTYSEVYPNISQDAEGMKKLFKQFSFPGGIPSHVAPETPGSIHEGGELGYALSHAYGAAFDNPDLIVACVVGDGEAETGPLATGWHGNKFLNPARDGCVLPILHLNGYKIANPCFLARIPHEELQKFFEGMGYKPYFVEGRDPEAVHQQLAGVL
;
A
#
# COMPACT_ATOMS: atom_id res chain seq x y z
N MET A 1 20.29 39.93 4.35
CA MET A 1 21.64 39.48 4.77
C MET A 1 21.44 38.72 6.06
N ASN A 2 21.64 37.41 6.20
CA ASN A 2 22.56 36.49 5.52
C ASN A 2 21.84 35.22 5.04
N ARG A 3 22.02 34.88 3.76
CA ARG A 3 21.84 33.53 3.25
C ARG A 3 23.12 32.77 3.59
N LEU A 4 23.02 31.72 4.41
CA LEU A 4 24.04 30.69 4.47
C LEU A 4 23.73 29.70 3.36
N THR A 5 24.47 29.81 2.26
CA THR A 5 24.56 28.80 1.22
C THR A 5 25.35 27.62 1.77
N GLY A 6 24.63 26.63 2.29
CA GLY A 6 25.21 25.34 2.67
C GLY A 6 25.48 24.51 1.43
N ASP A 7 26.75 24.16 1.25
CA ASP A 7 27.28 23.31 0.19
C ASP A 7 26.55 21.95 0.16
N GLY A 8 26.01 21.61 -1.01
CA GLY A 8 25.04 20.54 -1.24
C GLY A 8 25.66 19.15 -1.32
N ARG A 9 26.30 18.69 -0.25
CA ARG A 9 26.50 17.25 -0.02
C ARG A 9 25.55 16.81 1.08
N LYS A 10 24.32 16.41 0.70
CA LYS A 10 23.45 15.60 1.55
C LYS A 10 24.24 14.36 1.96
N THR A 11 24.76 14.33 3.18
CA THR A 11 25.16 13.08 3.82
C THR A 11 23.91 12.23 3.92
N ALA A 12 23.86 11.14 3.16
CA ALA A 12 22.82 10.14 3.31
C ALA A 12 22.75 9.77 4.80
N ALA A 13 21.60 10.01 5.44
CA ALA A 13 21.44 9.71 6.85
C ALA A 13 21.75 8.22 7.07
N ALA A 14 22.63 7.91 8.04
CA ALA A 14 22.90 6.55 8.46
C ALA A 14 21.64 5.98 9.15
N GLY A 15 20.74 5.42 8.35
CA GLY A 15 19.53 4.73 8.81
C GLY A 15 19.70 3.21 8.80
N PRO A 16 18.67 2.46 9.23
CA PRO A 16 18.72 1.00 9.36
C PRO A 16 18.94 0.25 8.04
N LEU A 17 18.62 0.84 6.89
CA LEU A 17 18.85 0.26 5.57
C LEU A 17 20.26 0.60 5.07
N ALA A 18 21.00 -0.42 4.64
CA ALA A 18 22.21 -0.23 3.88
C ALA A 18 21.90 0.49 2.54
N ALA A 19 22.85 1.27 2.02
CA ALA A 19 22.63 2.10 0.83
C ALA A 19 22.13 1.31 -0.40
N GLU A 20 22.65 0.09 -0.60
CA GLU A 20 22.24 -0.76 -1.72
C GLU A 20 20.84 -1.36 -1.53
N GLU A 21 20.47 -1.69 -0.29
CA GLU A 21 19.12 -2.18 0.03
C GLU A 21 18.10 -1.06 -0.18
N LEU A 22 18.38 0.14 0.34
CA LEU A 22 17.57 1.33 0.12
C LEU A 22 17.36 1.61 -1.37
N ARG A 23 18.44 1.58 -2.16
CA ARG A 23 18.38 1.80 -3.62
C ARG A 23 17.47 0.78 -4.32
N LYS A 24 17.55 -0.50 -3.95
CA LYS A 24 16.72 -1.56 -4.52
C LYS A 24 15.25 -1.43 -4.13
N MET A 25 14.98 -1.10 -2.87
CA MET A 25 13.61 -0.88 -2.37
C MET A 25 12.95 0.33 -3.04
N ASP A 26 13.67 1.46 -3.16
CA ASP A 26 13.18 2.65 -3.88
C ASP A 26 12.91 2.34 -5.35
N ALA A 27 13.81 1.61 -6.02
CA ALA A 27 13.61 1.19 -7.41
C ALA A 27 12.36 0.30 -7.56
N TYR A 28 12.12 -0.62 -6.63
CA TYR A 28 10.94 -1.48 -6.63
C TYR A 28 9.66 -0.66 -6.40
N TRP A 29 9.66 0.23 -5.41
CA TRP A 29 8.54 1.15 -5.15
C TRP A 29 8.21 2.02 -6.38
N ARG A 30 9.21 2.56 -7.06
CA ARG A 30 9.04 3.34 -8.30
C ARG A 30 8.51 2.51 -9.45
N ALA A 31 8.94 1.25 -9.59
CA ALA A 31 8.41 0.34 -10.60
C ALA A 31 6.92 0.05 -10.36
N LEU A 32 6.52 -0.20 -9.11
CA LEU A 32 5.12 -0.38 -8.72
C LEU A 32 4.27 0.85 -9.01
N ASN A 33 4.78 2.04 -8.67
CA ASN A 33 4.12 3.31 -9.00
C ASN A 33 3.96 3.51 -10.51
N TYR A 34 4.98 3.17 -11.29
CA TYR A 34 4.93 3.25 -12.74
C TYR A 34 3.86 2.31 -13.32
N LEU A 35 3.80 1.06 -12.85
CA LEU A 35 2.78 0.11 -13.27
C LEU A 35 1.36 0.55 -12.87
N ALA A 36 1.18 1.12 -11.68
CA ALA A 36 -0.10 1.66 -11.24
C ALA A 36 -0.57 2.82 -12.14
N VAL A 37 0.33 3.74 -12.50
CA VAL A 37 0.04 4.82 -13.46
C VAL A 37 -0.25 4.23 -14.84
N GLY A 38 0.55 3.28 -15.32
CA GLY A 38 0.31 2.62 -16.60
C GLY A 38 -1.09 2.00 -16.70
N GLN A 39 -1.52 1.31 -15.66
CA GLN A 39 -2.88 0.76 -15.54
C GLN A 39 -3.97 1.83 -15.59
N ILE A 40 -3.80 2.99 -14.97
CA ILE A 40 -4.83 4.04 -14.97
C ILE A 40 -4.90 4.76 -16.33
N TYR A 41 -3.75 5.01 -16.96
CA TYR A 41 -3.66 5.97 -18.07
C TYR A 41 -3.43 5.33 -19.44
N LEU A 42 -2.70 4.23 -19.55
CA LEU A 42 -2.17 3.75 -20.84
C LEU A 42 -2.98 2.57 -21.40
N LEU A 43 -3.15 2.56 -22.72
CA LEU A 43 -3.66 1.42 -23.49
C LEU A 43 -2.60 0.83 -24.45
N ASP A 44 -1.53 1.56 -24.70
CA ASP A 44 -0.37 1.16 -25.53
C ASP A 44 0.92 1.83 -25.04
N ASN A 45 2.06 1.48 -25.66
CA ASN A 45 3.39 2.00 -25.39
C ASN A 45 3.77 1.95 -23.90
N PRO A 46 3.67 0.77 -23.26
CA PRO A 46 3.75 0.63 -21.80
C PRO A 46 5.15 0.93 -21.22
N LEU A 47 6.18 1.02 -22.07
CA LEU A 47 7.56 1.32 -21.67
C LEU A 47 8.06 2.66 -22.23
N LEU A 48 7.17 3.45 -22.89
CA LEU A 48 7.51 4.72 -23.52
C LEU A 48 8.72 4.63 -24.48
N LYS A 49 8.79 3.54 -25.27
CA LYS A 49 9.88 3.32 -26.25
C LYS A 49 9.83 4.32 -27.41
N GLU A 50 8.65 4.88 -27.66
CA GLU A 50 8.41 5.99 -28.57
C GLU A 50 7.78 7.16 -27.81
N PRO A 51 7.87 8.41 -28.33
CA PRO A 51 7.27 9.58 -27.69
C PRO A 51 5.78 9.36 -27.42
N LEU A 52 5.33 9.70 -26.20
CA LEU A 52 3.94 9.50 -25.79
C LEU A 52 2.99 10.34 -26.66
N GLN A 53 2.00 9.67 -27.28
CA GLN A 53 0.95 10.29 -28.09
C GLN A 53 -0.43 10.09 -27.45
N ARG A 54 -1.43 10.85 -27.91
CA ARG A 54 -2.81 10.81 -27.38
C ARG A 54 -3.44 9.42 -27.53
N GLU A 55 -3.08 8.69 -28.57
CA GLU A 55 -3.59 7.37 -28.94
C GLU A 55 -3.14 6.30 -27.95
N HIS A 56 -2.01 6.51 -27.25
CA HIS A 56 -1.53 5.60 -26.20
C HIS A 56 -2.32 5.75 -24.89
N ILE A 57 -3.12 6.82 -24.74
CA ILE A 57 -3.83 7.16 -23.51
C ILE A 57 -5.28 6.69 -23.60
N LYS A 58 -5.78 6.03 -22.56
CA LYS A 58 -7.17 5.57 -22.44
C LYS A 58 -8.15 6.72 -22.72
N PRO A 59 -9.21 6.49 -23.53
CA PRO A 59 -10.20 7.51 -23.80
C PRO A 59 -11.02 7.89 -22.55
N ARG A 60 -11.12 6.97 -21.58
CA ARG A 60 -11.72 7.19 -20.27
C ARG A 60 -10.70 6.82 -19.20
N LEU A 61 -10.37 7.78 -18.34
CA LEU A 61 -9.45 7.59 -17.23
C LEU A 61 -10.25 7.12 -16.02
N LEU A 62 -10.05 5.87 -15.61
CA LEU A 62 -10.75 5.24 -14.49
C LEU A 62 -9.71 4.59 -13.57
N GLY A 63 -9.89 4.76 -12.27
CA GLY A 63 -8.97 4.28 -11.24
C GLY A 63 -8.60 5.38 -10.25
N HIS A 64 -7.89 4.98 -9.19
CA HIS A 64 -7.48 5.89 -8.11
C HIS A 64 -5.97 5.91 -7.97
N TRP A 65 -5.41 7.12 -7.97
CA TRP A 65 -3.99 7.34 -7.71
C TRP A 65 -3.70 7.67 -6.24
N GLY A 66 -4.60 8.40 -5.56
CA GLY A 66 -4.30 9.07 -4.29
C GLY A 66 -3.73 8.17 -3.19
N THR A 67 -4.21 6.93 -3.06
CA THR A 67 -3.71 5.97 -2.05
C THR A 67 -2.53 5.13 -2.55
N SER A 68 -2.38 4.97 -3.87
CA SER A 68 -1.55 3.94 -4.49
C SER A 68 -0.06 4.03 -4.12
N PRO A 69 0.60 5.20 -4.13
CA PRO A 69 2.01 5.30 -3.72
C PRO A 69 2.27 4.88 -2.27
N GLY A 70 1.32 5.16 -1.37
CA GLY A 70 1.42 4.77 0.03
C GLY A 70 1.28 3.27 0.19
N LEU A 71 0.30 2.66 -0.48
CA LEU A 71 0.11 1.21 -0.49
C LEU A 71 1.33 0.48 -1.06
N ASN A 72 1.89 0.99 -2.17
CA ASN A 72 3.09 0.45 -2.78
C ASN A 72 4.29 0.54 -1.84
N MET A 73 4.45 1.66 -1.12
CA MET A 73 5.52 1.86 -0.14
C MET A 73 5.42 0.83 0.98
N LEU A 74 4.23 0.69 1.58
CA LEU A 74 3.99 -0.28 2.65
C LEU A 74 4.28 -1.71 2.19
N CYS A 75 3.77 -2.12 1.03
CA CYS A 75 3.99 -3.46 0.53
C CYS A 75 5.46 -3.76 0.20
N VAL A 76 6.26 -2.78 -0.26
CA VAL A 76 7.72 -2.95 -0.41
C VAL A 76 8.38 -3.31 0.92
N HIS A 77 7.99 -2.63 2.01
CA HIS A 77 8.54 -2.90 3.35
C HIS A 77 8.01 -4.18 3.97
N LEU A 78 6.74 -4.51 3.78
CA LEU A 78 6.16 -5.78 4.23
C LEU A 78 6.84 -6.96 3.51
N ASN A 79 7.04 -6.87 2.19
CA ASN A 79 7.80 -7.87 1.45
C ASN A 79 9.24 -8.01 1.94
N ARG A 80 9.89 -6.90 2.31
CA ARG A 80 11.22 -6.94 2.90
C ARG A 80 11.23 -7.77 4.19
N VAL A 81 10.32 -7.51 5.13
CA VAL A 81 10.32 -8.23 6.42
C VAL A 81 9.87 -9.68 6.27
N ILE A 82 8.93 -9.98 5.36
CA ILE A 82 8.58 -11.35 4.98
C ILE A 82 9.83 -12.10 4.52
N ARG A 83 10.63 -11.50 3.63
CA ARG A 83 11.85 -12.12 3.09
C ARG A 83 13.00 -12.20 4.09
N ARG A 84 13.13 -11.19 4.97
CA ARG A 84 14.20 -11.11 5.98
C ARG A 84 14.01 -12.16 7.07
N ASP A 85 12.77 -12.31 7.53
CA ASP A 85 12.44 -13.06 8.75
C ASP A 85 11.60 -14.32 8.50
N ASP A 86 11.32 -14.66 7.24
CA ASP A 86 10.52 -15.83 6.83
C ASP A 86 9.11 -15.84 7.45
N LEU A 87 8.43 -14.69 7.39
CA LEU A 87 7.13 -14.49 8.05
C LEU A 87 5.97 -15.00 7.19
N ASN A 88 5.03 -15.71 7.84
CA ASN A 88 3.71 -15.96 7.29
C ASN A 88 2.83 -14.71 7.45
N MET A 89 2.62 -13.97 6.35
CA MET A 89 1.91 -12.70 6.40
C MET A 89 0.90 -12.57 5.26
N ILE A 90 -0.29 -12.06 5.59
CA ILE A 90 -1.27 -11.59 4.59
C ILE A 90 -1.48 -10.08 4.71
N TYR A 91 -1.99 -9.49 3.63
CA TYR A 91 -2.19 -8.05 3.50
C TYR A 91 -3.67 -7.73 3.28
N VAL A 92 -4.29 -7.07 4.26
CA VAL A 92 -5.67 -6.57 4.16
C VAL A 92 -5.63 -5.09 3.82
N ILE A 93 -6.22 -4.72 2.69
CA ILE A 93 -6.17 -3.36 2.14
C ILE A 93 -7.55 -2.70 2.28
N GLY A 94 -7.74 -1.95 3.36
CA GLY A 94 -8.94 -1.14 3.58
C GLY A 94 -9.24 -0.14 2.46
N PRO A 95 -8.29 0.71 2.00
CA PRO A 95 -8.48 1.56 0.83
C PRO A 95 -8.35 0.74 -0.48
N GLY A 96 -9.25 -0.23 -0.65
CA GLY A 96 -9.22 -1.20 -1.74
C GLY A 96 -9.47 -0.61 -3.13
N HIS A 97 -9.93 0.64 -3.20
CA HIS A 97 -9.94 1.44 -4.43
C HIS A 97 -8.53 1.68 -5.02
N GLY A 98 -7.47 1.38 -4.25
CA GLY A 98 -6.07 1.26 -4.69
C GLY A 98 -5.72 0.00 -5.48
N GLY A 99 -6.69 -0.65 -6.12
CA GLY A 99 -6.53 -1.87 -6.93
C GLY A 99 -5.31 -1.94 -7.87
N PRO A 100 -4.94 -0.87 -8.60
CA PRO A 100 -3.73 -0.89 -9.44
C PRO A 100 -2.46 -1.26 -8.69
N SER A 101 -2.38 -0.92 -7.41
CA SER A 101 -1.23 -1.21 -6.54
C SER A 101 -1.06 -2.71 -6.36
N LEU A 102 -2.12 -3.41 -5.91
CA LEU A 102 -2.02 -4.85 -5.66
C LEU A 102 -1.84 -5.65 -6.97
N VAL A 103 -2.49 -5.23 -8.06
CA VAL A 103 -2.26 -5.83 -9.38
C VAL A 103 -0.80 -5.64 -9.81
N ALA A 104 -0.21 -4.45 -9.61
CA ALA A 104 1.19 -4.20 -9.91
C ALA A 104 2.13 -5.07 -9.05
N HIS A 105 1.81 -5.25 -7.77
CA HIS A 105 2.54 -6.14 -6.87
C HIS A 105 2.52 -7.58 -7.36
N ALA A 106 1.32 -8.15 -7.53
CA ALA A 106 1.14 -9.52 -8.01
C ALA A 106 1.83 -9.74 -9.36
N TYR A 107 1.86 -8.74 -10.23
CA TYR A 107 2.54 -8.81 -11.52
C TYR A 107 4.07 -8.82 -11.40
N LEU A 108 4.67 -7.99 -10.55
CA LEU A 108 6.13 -7.97 -10.40
C LEU A 108 6.67 -9.17 -9.63
N GLU A 109 5.91 -9.73 -8.69
CA GLU A 109 6.31 -10.95 -7.98
C GLU A 109 6.11 -12.23 -8.81
N GLY A 110 5.35 -12.15 -9.91
CA GLY A 110 5.13 -13.24 -10.87
C GLY A 110 3.80 -13.97 -10.71
N THR A 111 3.19 -13.96 -9.53
CA THR A 111 1.92 -14.65 -9.21
C THR A 111 0.80 -14.29 -10.19
N TYR A 112 0.71 -13.04 -10.62
CA TYR A 112 -0.31 -12.62 -11.58
C TYR A 112 -0.17 -13.33 -12.93
N SER A 113 1.05 -13.56 -13.40
CA SER A 113 1.32 -14.29 -14.65
C SER A 113 1.15 -15.80 -14.49
N GLU A 114 1.32 -16.34 -13.28
CA GLU A 114 1.00 -17.75 -12.99
C GLU A 114 -0.51 -18.00 -13.07
N VAL A 115 -1.31 -17.10 -12.49
CA VAL A 115 -2.78 -17.18 -12.49
C VAL A 115 -3.38 -16.78 -13.85
N TYR A 116 -2.79 -15.77 -14.50
CA TYR A 116 -3.22 -15.24 -15.81
C TYR A 116 -2.07 -15.32 -16.84
N PRO A 117 -1.81 -16.50 -17.44
CA PRO A 117 -0.69 -16.71 -18.36
C PRO A 117 -0.69 -15.83 -19.61
N ASN A 118 -1.85 -15.25 -19.97
CA ASN A 118 -1.98 -14.31 -21.06
C ASN A 118 -1.34 -12.93 -20.78
N ILE A 119 -0.97 -12.65 -19.52
CA ILE A 119 -0.35 -11.43 -19.02
C ILE A 119 1.09 -11.78 -18.59
N SER A 120 2.00 -11.93 -19.57
CA SER A 120 3.40 -12.31 -19.34
C SER A 120 4.25 -11.18 -18.73
N GLN A 121 5.37 -11.50 -18.08
CA GLN A 121 6.31 -10.52 -17.52
C GLN A 121 7.24 -9.92 -18.59
N ASP A 122 6.65 -9.37 -19.67
CA ASP A 122 7.34 -8.72 -20.78
C ASP A 122 6.60 -7.46 -21.25
N ALA A 123 7.07 -6.82 -22.33
CA ALA A 123 6.45 -5.61 -22.85
C ALA A 123 5.02 -5.82 -23.37
N GLU A 124 4.72 -7.00 -23.95
CA GLU A 124 3.39 -7.32 -24.47
C GLU A 124 2.41 -7.64 -23.33
N GLY A 125 2.85 -8.41 -22.33
CA GLY A 125 2.05 -8.65 -21.14
C GLY A 125 1.81 -7.38 -20.33
N MET A 126 2.80 -6.50 -20.20
CA MET A 126 2.63 -5.18 -19.56
C MET A 126 1.62 -4.29 -20.33
N LYS A 127 1.64 -4.32 -21.67
CA LYS A 127 0.63 -3.62 -22.49
C LYS A 127 -0.77 -4.14 -22.19
N LYS A 128 -0.95 -5.46 -22.10
CA LYS A 128 -2.25 -6.08 -21.77
C LYS A 128 -2.67 -5.75 -20.34
N LEU A 129 -1.75 -5.82 -19.37
CA LEU A 129 -1.95 -5.44 -17.97
C LEU A 129 -2.47 -4.01 -17.86
N PHE A 130 -1.85 -3.08 -18.58
CA PHE A 130 -2.27 -1.68 -18.56
C PHE A 130 -3.65 -1.51 -19.19
N LYS A 131 -3.86 -2.08 -20.38
CA LYS A 131 -5.10 -1.95 -21.12
C LYS A 131 -6.30 -2.52 -20.36
N GLN A 132 -6.18 -3.69 -19.71
CA GLN A 132 -7.31 -4.39 -19.09
C GLN A 132 -7.84 -3.72 -17.82
N PHE A 133 -7.02 -2.92 -17.12
CA PHE A 133 -7.45 -2.29 -15.87
C PHE A 133 -8.63 -1.33 -16.09
N SER A 134 -9.75 -1.55 -15.38
CA SER A 134 -10.98 -0.74 -15.48
C SER A 134 -11.47 -0.53 -16.92
N PHE A 135 -11.33 -1.57 -17.76
CA PHE A 135 -11.67 -1.54 -19.18
C PHE A 135 -12.83 -2.51 -19.46
N PRO A 136 -13.69 -2.26 -20.47
CA PRO A 136 -14.73 -3.21 -20.85
C PRO A 136 -14.13 -4.60 -21.16
N GLY A 137 -14.60 -5.62 -20.43
CA GLY A 137 -14.07 -7.00 -20.54
C GLY A 137 -12.69 -7.21 -19.91
N GLY A 138 -12.20 -6.25 -19.13
CA GLY A 138 -10.98 -6.36 -18.33
C GLY A 138 -11.28 -6.55 -16.85
N ILE A 139 -10.41 -6.01 -15.99
CA ILE A 139 -10.43 -6.25 -14.54
C ILE A 139 -11.01 -5.05 -13.75
N PRO A 140 -11.55 -5.26 -12.54
CA PRO A 140 -12.07 -4.22 -11.65
C PRO A 140 -11.07 -3.14 -11.26
N SER A 141 -11.58 -2.04 -10.72
CA SER A 141 -10.78 -0.93 -10.18
C SER A 141 -10.31 -1.15 -8.75
N HIS A 142 -10.93 -2.09 -8.03
CA HIS A 142 -10.67 -2.39 -6.63
C HIS A 142 -9.74 -3.60 -6.49
N VAL A 143 -9.36 -3.92 -5.25
CA VAL A 143 -8.63 -5.14 -4.84
C VAL A 143 -9.57 -6.36 -4.91
N ALA A 144 -10.21 -6.55 -6.06
CA ALA A 144 -11.28 -7.54 -6.24
C ALA A 144 -10.79 -8.99 -6.04
N PRO A 145 -11.71 -9.96 -5.82
CA PRO A 145 -11.35 -11.37 -5.56
C PRO A 145 -10.52 -12.04 -6.67
N GLU A 146 -10.56 -11.50 -7.88
CA GLU A 146 -9.72 -11.94 -9.01
C GLU A 146 -8.25 -11.49 -8.89
N THR A 147 -7.92 -10.61 -7.95
CA THR A 147 -6.53 -10.21 -7.69
C THR A 147 -5.87 -11.23 -6.77
N PRO A 148 -4.77 -11.89 -7.19
CA PRO A 148 -4.05 -12.81 -6.32
C PRO A 148 -3.63 -12.13 -5.01
N GLY A 149 -3.83 -12.83 -3.89
CA GLY A 149 -3.57 -12.31 -2.54
C GLY A 149 -4.72 -11.53 -1.90
N SER A 150 -5.82 -11.24 -2.62
CA SER A 150 -6.97 -10.55 -2.04
C SER A 150 -7.92 -11.49 -1.29
N ILE A 151 -8.22 -11.12 -0.04
CA ILE A 151 -9.35 -11.65 0.75
C ILE A 151 -10.33 -10.55 1.18
N HIS A 152 -10.08 -9.31 0.75
CA HIS A 152 -10.82 -8.12 1.17
C HIS A 152 -10.77 -7.09 0.03
N GLU A 153 -11.92 -6.83 -0.60
CA GLU A 153 -11.98 -5.94 -1.77
C GLU A 153 -11.82 -4.46 -1.43
N GLY A 154 -12.25 -4.03 -0.24
CA GLY A 154 -12.15 -2.64 0.21
C GLY A 154 -12.92 -1.64 -0.66
N GLY A 155 -14.02 -2.08 -1.28
CA GLY A 155 -14.97 -1.22 -1.99
C GLY A 155 -15.92 -0.52 -1.03
N GLU A 156 -16.70 -1.29 -0.27
CA GLU A 156 -17.40 -0.76 0.90
C GLU A 156 -16.43 -0.69 2.08
N LEU A 157 -16.09 0.53 2.45
CA LEU A 157 -15.13 0.86 3.50
C LEU A 157 -15.68 0.55 4.90
N GLY A 158 -14.82 0.04 5.79
CA GLY A 158 -15.14 -0.11 7.22
C GLY A 158 -14.80 -1.47 7.83
N TYR A 159 -14.55 -2.48 7.00
CA TYR A 159 -14.42 -3.87 7.44
C TYR A 159 -12.98 -4.39 7.51
N ALA A 160 -11.98 -3.53 7.26
CA ALA A 160 -10.58 -3.96 7.21
C ALA A 160 -10.15 -4.65 8.50
N LEU A 161 -10.40 -4.02 9.66
CA LEU A 161 -9.99 -4.59 10.95
C LEU A 161 -10.78 -5.85 11.32
N SER A 162 -12.09 -5.89 11.08
CA SER A 162 -12.87 -7.10 11.42
C SER A 162 -12.43 -8.30 10.59
N HIS A 163 -12.15 -8.12 9.29
CA HIS A 163 -11.60 -9.17 8.45
C HIS A 163 -10.18 -9.57 8.90
N ALA A 164 -9.37 -8.59 9.29
CA ALA A 164 -8.01 -8.86 9.75
C ALA A 164 -7.97 -9.68 11.05
N TYR A 165 -8.77 -9.30 12.05
CA TYR A 165 -8.91 -10.07 13.29
C TYR A 165 -9.50 -11.44 13.03
N GLY A 166 -10.52 -11.53 12.16
CA GLY A 166 -11.11 -12.79 11.71
C GLY A 166 -10.09 -13.77 11.15
N ALA A 167 -9.18 -13.27 10.29
CA ALA A 167 -8.13 -14.09 9.68
C ALA A 167 -7.05 -14.53 10.68
N ALA A 168 -6.79 -13.73 11.72
CA ALA A 168 -5.79 -14.05 12.75
C ALA A 168 -6.28 -15.07 13.79
N PHE A 169 -7.59 -15.20 14.02
CA PHE A 169 -8.10 -16.17 15.00
C PHE A 169 -7.74 -17.61 14.63
N ASP A 170 -7.35 -18.39 15.65
CA ASP A 170 -6.91 -19.79 15.54
C ASP A 170 -5.77 -20.02 14.52
N ASN A 171 -4.98 -18.97 14.24
CA ASN A 171 -3.88 -19.01 13.26
C ASN A 171 -2.59 -18.40 13.84
N PRO A 172 -1.92 -19.08 14.80
CA PRO A 172 -0.91 -18.48 15.68
C PRO A 172 0.32 -17.92 14.98
N ASP A 173 0.67 -18.45 13.80
CA ASP A 173 1.85 -18.01 13.05
C ASP A 173 1.54 -16.90 12.03
N LEU A 174 0.26 -16.56 11.84
CA LEU A 174 -0.15 -15.58 10.82
C LEU A 174 -0.02 -14.15 11.34
N ILE A 175 0.64 -13.31 10.56
CA ILE A 175 0.59 -11.85 10.69
C ILE A 175 -0.38 -11.28 9.66
N VAL A 176 -1.33 -10.47 10.09
CA VAL A 176 -2.24 -9.74 9.20
C VAL A 176 -1.86 -8.26 9.21
N ALA A 177 -1.13 -7.83 8.18
CA ALA A 177 -0.86 -6.42 7.96
C ALA A 177 -2.14 -5.76 7.40
N CYS A 178 -2.80 -4.94 8.22
CA CYS A 178 -4.10 -4.37 7.92
C CYS A 178 -3.99 -2.86 7.67
N VAL A 179 -4.00 -2.44 6.41
CA VAL A 179 -4.00 -1.02 6.07
C VAL A 179 -5.39 -0.45 6.19
N VAL A 180 -5.50 0.62 6.94
CA VAL A 180 -6.75 1.33 7.22
C VAL A 180 -6.67 2.71 6.59
N GLY A 181 -7.60 3.05 5.71
CA GLY A 181 -7.68 4.42 5.20
C GLY A 181 -8.07 5.39 6.32
N ASP A 182 -7.46 6.58 6.40
CA ASP A 182 -7.88 7.57 7.41
C ASP A 182 -9.32 8.07 7.20
N GLY A 183 -9.81 8.09 5.96
CA GLY A 183 -11.23 8.29 5.65
C GLY A 183 -12.11 7.08 6.01
N GLU A 184 -11.58 5.86 5.87
CA GLU A 184 -12.24 4.62 6.31
C GLU A 184 -12.43 4.63 7.83
N ALA A 185 -11.44 5.14 8.57
CA ALA A 185 -11.42 5.23 10.03
C ALA A 185 -12.52 6.10 10.62
N GLU A 186 -13.21 6.90 9.79
CA GLU A 186 -14.38 7.68 10.20
C GLU A 186 -15.68 6.87 10.17
N THR A 187 -15.65 5.65 9.62
CA THR A 187 -16.82 4.77 9.59
C THR A 187 -17.06 4.10 10.95
N GLY A 188 -18.33 3.88 11.30
CA GLY A 188 -18.71 3.19 12.53
C GLY A 188 -18.11 1.79 12.68
N PRO A 189 -18.19 0.91 11.65
CA PRO A 189 -17.57 -0.42 11.70
C PRO A 189 -16.07 -0.38 11.99
N LEU A 190 -15.32 0.53 11.38
CA LEU A 190 -13.88 0.58 11.59
C LEU A 190 -13.50 1.18 12.94
N ALA A 191 -14.21 2.22 13.37
CA ALA A 191 -14.02 2.83 14.68
C ALA A 191 -14.14 1.79 15.82
N THR A 192 -15.11 0.88 15.73
CA THR A 192 -15.25 -0.21 16.71
C THR A 192 -14.29 -1.38 16.46
N GLY A 193 -13.85 -1.60 15.20
CA GLY A 193 -12.91 -2.66 14.82
C GLY A 193 -11.58 -2.61 15.58
N TRP A 194 -11.13 -1.43 16.02
CA TRP A 194 -9.95 -1.27 16.87
C TRP A 194 -10.04 -2.02 18.20
N HIS A 195 -11.22 -2.39 18.68
CA HIS A 195 -11.39 -3.19 19.89
C HIS A 195 -11.15 -4.70 19.68
N GLY A 196 -10.89 -5.16 18.45
CA GLY A 196 -10.59 -6.56 18.17
C GLY A 196 -9.43 -7.14 19.00
N ASN A 197 -8.44 -6.32 19.35
CA ASN A 197 -7.31 -6.72 20.20
C ASN A 197 -7.70 -7.20 21.62
N LYS A 198 -8.91 -6.91 22.12
CA LYS A 198 -9.37 -7.41 23.44
C LYS A 198 -9.83 -8.87 23.38
N PHE A 199 -10.07 -9.39 22.17
CA PHE A 199 -10.60 -10.74 21.96
C PHE A 199 -9.54 -11.70 21.45
N LEU A 200 -8.44 -11.17 20.90
CA LEU A 200 -7.29 -11.94 20.43
C LEU A 200 -6.48 -12.45 21.62
N ASN A 201 -6.14 -13.74 21.60
CA ASN A 201 -5.26 -14.38 22.56
C ASN A 201 -3.94 -14.78 21.89
N PRO A 202 -2.82 -14.11 22.21
CA PRO A 202 -1.53 -14.33 21.53
C PRO A 202 -0.94 -15.73 21.77
N ALA A 203 -1.51 -16.54 22.66
CA ALA A 203 -1.09 -17.94 22.85
C ALA A 203 -1.68 -18.91 21.82
N ARG A 204 -2.71 -18.52 21.06
CA ARG A 204 -3.42 -19.38 20.10
C ARG A 204 -3.79 -18.71 18.78
N ASP A 205 -3.88 -17.38 18.78
CA ASP A 205 -4.27 -16.57 17.65
C ASP A 205 -3.02 -15.87 17.08
N GLY A 206 -3.09 -15.52 15.80
CA GLY A 206 -2.05 -14.75 15.11
C GLY A 206 -1.98 -13.31 15.57
N CYS A 207 -1.31 -12.45 14.79
CA CYS A 207 -1.13 -11.05 15.12
C CYS A 207 -1.75 -10.16 14.04
N VAL A 208 -2.51 -9.14 14.45
CA VAL A 208 -2.91 -8.06 13.54
C VAL A 208 -1.96 -6.89 13.72
N LEU A 209 -1.39 -6.41 12.62
CA LEU A 209 -0.61 -5.18 12.53
C LEU A 209 -1.44 -4.11 11.80
N PRO A 210 -2.19 -3.26 12.53
CA PRO A 210 -2.91 -2.15 11.91
C PRO A 210 -1.94 -1.07 11.44
N ILE A 211 -2.15 -0.58 10.22
CA ILE A 211 -1.40 0.52 9.62
C ILE A 211 -2.41 1.59 9.21
N LEU A 212 -2.51 2.66 10.00
CA LEU A 212 -3.33 3.81 9.63
C LEU A 212 -2.66 4.57 8.47
N HIS A 213 -3.22 4.47 7.28
CA HIS A 213 -2.78 5.21 6.10
C HIS A 213 -3.27 6.66 6.17
N LEU A 214 -2.57 7.45 6.99
CA LEU A 214 -2.87 8.83 7.32
C LEU A 214 -2.39 9.81 6.22
N ASN A 215 -2.92 9.68 5.01
CA ASN A 215 -2.54 10.52 3.87
C ASN A 215 -3.19 11.93 3.88
N GLY A 216 -4.11 12.16 4.81
CA GLY A 216 -4.67 13.48 5.12
C GLY A 216 -6.03 13.78 4.51
N TYR A 217 -6.50 12.95 3.56
CA TYR A 217 -7.65 13.27 2.73
C TYR A 217 -8.47 12.04 2.34
N LYS A 218 -9.78 12.25 2.27
CA LYS A 218 -10.74 11.42 1.53
C LYS A 218 -11.11 12.14 0.23
N ILE A 219 -12.13 11.66 -0.50
CA ILE A 219 -12.46 12.09 -1.87
C ILE A 219 -12.41 13.62 -2.06
N ALA A 220 -13.08 14.38 -1.19
CA ALA A 220 -13.21 15.83 -1.32
C ALA A 220 -13.06 16.58 0.02
N ASN A 221 -12.48 15.94 1.03
CA ASN A 221 -12.39 16.50 2.38
C ASN A 221 -11.12 16.00 3.10
N PRO A 222 -10.63 16.76 4.08
CA PRO A 222 -9.67 16.24 5.02
C PRO A 222 -10.26 15.13 5.89
N CYS A 223 -9.41 14.26 6.42
CA CYS A 223 -9.80 13.25 7.42
C CYS A 223 -9.56 13.78 8.84
N PHE A 224 -10.48 13.55 9.79
CA PHE A 224 -10.38 14.20 11.10
C PHE A 224 -9.16 13.73 11.89
N LEU A 225 -8.82 12.43 11.83
CA LEU A 225 -7.62 11.88 12.49
C LEU A 225 -6.33 12.50 11.96
N ALA A 226 -6.32 13.00 10.72
CA ALA A 226 -5.18 13.69 10.15
C ALA A 226 -5.09 15.17 10.54
N ARG A 227 -6.08 15.69 11.27
CA ARG A 227 -6.20 17.11 11.64
C ARG A 227 -6.20 17.37 13.13
N ILE A 228 -6.43 16.34 13.95
CA ILE A 228 -6.24 16.45 15.39
C ILE A 228 -4.76 16.59 15.75
N PRO A 229 -4.42 17.18 16.91
CA PRO A 229 -3.05 17.24 17.38
C PRO A 229 -2.40 15.85 17.49
N HIS A 230 -1.10 15.77 17.22
CA HIS A 230 -0.32 14.54 17.27
C HIS A 230 -0.45 13.81 18.63
N GLU A 231 -0.44 14.56 19.74
CA GLU A 231 -0.61 13.99 21.09
C GLU A 231 -2.01 13.39 21.31
N GLU A 232 -3.06 13.97 20.71
CA GLU A 232 -4.41 13.42 20.79
C GLU A 232 -4.51 12.11 19.99
N LEU A 233 -3.91 12.07 18.80
CA LEU A 233 -3.84 10.86 17.97
C LEU A 233 -3.08 9.73 18.68
N GLN A 234 -1.95 10.04 19.33
CA GLN A 234 -1.22 9.07 20.15
C GLN A 234 -2.09 8.53 21.29
N LYS A 235 -2.69 9.43 22.08
CA LYS A 235 -3.57 9.06 23.21
C LYS A 235 -4.78 8.24 22.76
N PHE A 236 -5.32 8.53 21.58
CA PHE A 236 -6.43 7.77 20.99
C PHE A 236 -6.06 6.29 20.81
N PHE A 237 -4.93 5.99 20.19
CA PHE A 237 -4.48 4.60 20.00
C PHE A 237 -3.97 3.93 21.27
N GLU A 238 -3.25 4.66 22.13
CA GLU A 238 -2.85 4.16 23.45
C GLU A 238 -4.06 3.79 24.31
N GLY A 239 -5.10 4.63 24.32
CA GLY A 239 -6.36 4.37 25.00
C GLY A 239 -7.11 3.15 24.45
N MET A 240 -6.89 2.81 23.18
CA MET A 240 -7.38 1.57 22.56
C MET A 240 -6.44 0.38 22.76
N GLY A 241 -5.38 0.50 23.55
CA GLY A 241 -4.46 -0.59 23.89
C GLY A 241 -3.46 -0.93 22.78
N TYR A 242 -3.15 0.02 21.91
CA TYR A 242 -2.07 -0.11 20.92
C TYR A 242 -0.86 0.69 21.34
N LYS A 243 0.31 0.28 20.85
CA LYS A 243 1.52 1.10 20.88
C LYS A 243 1.70 1.77 19.51
N PRO A 244 1.37 3.06 19.35
CA PRO A 244 1.50 3.73 18.07
C PRO A 244 2.98 3.98 17.72
N TYR A 245 3.29 3.82 16.44
CA TYR A 245 4.56 4.22 15.84
C TYR A 245 4.24 5.17 14.67
N PHE A 246 4.98 6.26 14.57
CA PHE A 246 4.77 7.30 13.56
C PHE A 246 5.88 7.23 12.51
N VAL A 247 5.47 7.23 11.25
CA VAL A 247 6.38 7.37 10.10
C VAL A 247 5.83 8.47 9.22
N GLU A 248 6.60 9.55 9.08
CA GLU A 248 6.13 10.80 8.49
C GLU A 248 7.18 11.38 7.54
N GLY A 249 6.73 11.92 6.41
CA GLY A 249 7.65 12.61 5.51
C GLY A 249 7.16 12.70 4.07
N ARG A 250 7.89 13.48 3.28
CA ARG A 250 7.69 13.64 1.83
C ARG A 250 8.89 13.18 1.01
N ASP A 251 10.03 12.97 1.66
CA ASP A 251 11.27 12.49 1.04
C ASP A 251 11.27 10.95 1.09
N PRO A 252 11.19 10.24 -0.06
CA PRO A 252 11.04 8.79 -0.08
C PRO A 252 12.18 8.05 0.62
N GLU A 253 13.42 8.49 0.44
CA GLU A 253 14.59 7.87 1.09
C GLU A 253 14.48 7.94 2.62
N ALA A 254 14.12 9.10 3.17
CA ALA A 254 13.89 9.26 4.60
C ALA A 254 12.71 8.42 5.11
N VAL A 255 11.61 8.32 4.34
CA VAL A 255 10.46 7.48 4.71
C VAL A 255 10.83 5.99 4.67
N HIS A 256 11.64 5.54 3.70
CA HIS A 256 12.16 4.17 3.68
C HIS A 256 12.97 3.87 4.94
N GLN A 257 13.87 4.77 5.35
CA GLN A 257 14.66 4.57 6.56
C GLN A 257 13.79 4.53 7.84
N GLN A 258 12.76 5.37 7.93
CA GLN A 258 11.82 5.37 9.06
C GLN A 258 10.99 4.08 9.11
N LEU A 259 10.39 3.66 7.99
CA LEU A 259 9.62 2.42 7.90
C LEU A 259 10.46 1.20 8.30
N ALA A 260 11.69 1.11 7.79
CA ALA A 260 12.61 0.03 8.15
C ALA A 260 13.12 0.10 9.61
N GLY A 261 12.98 1.24 10.28
CA GLY A 261 13.31 1.40 11.69
C GLY A 261 12.21 0.92 12.63
N VAL A 262 10.97 0.86 12.13
CA VAL A 262 9.79 0.40 12.90
C VAL A 262 9.31 -1.00 12.51
N LEU A 263 9.79 -1.55 11.38
CA LEU A 263 9.51 -2.90 10.83
C LEU A 263 10.78 -3.79 10.78
#